data_AF-A0A918XLS0-F1
#
_entry.id   AF-A0A918XLS0-F1
#
_cell.length_a   1.000
_cell.length_b   1.000
_cell.length_c   1.000
_cell.angle_alpha   90.00
_cell.angle_beta   90.00
_cell.angle_gamma   90.00
#
_symmetry.space_group_name_H-M   'P 1'
#
loop_
_entity.id
_entity.type
_entity.pdbx_description
1 polymer ?
#
loop_
_entity_poly.entity_id
_entity_poly.type
_entity_poly.pdbx_seq_one_letter_code
_entity_poly.pdbx_strand_id
1 'polypeptide(L)' 'MAAGMLAASILGDAGPVAIGVSAITLVCAVVCNSLVPATNRATDTGNQSLFNRLHHASVALTLIALLVNLCWVFVS' A
#
# COMPACT_ATOMS: atom_id res chain seq x y z
N MET A 1 -7.85 -7.03 -5.98
CA MET A 1 -8.86 -6.43 -5.07
C MET A 1 -8.76 -4.91 -5.00
N ALA A 2 -7.59 -4.30 -4.75
CA ALA A 2 -7.48 -2.82 -4.66
C ALA A 2 -7.90 -2.04 -5.94
N ALA A 3 -7.63 -2.56 -7.13
CA ALA A 3 -8.07 -1.96 -8.40
C ALA A 3 -9.61 -1.93 -8.55
N GLY A 4 -10.30 -2.93 -7.98
CA GLY A 4 -11.76 -2.98 -7.97
C GLY A 4 -12.38 -1.94 -7.06
N MET A 5 -11.74 -1.60 -5.92
CA MET A 5 -12.18 -0.52 -5.04
C MET A 5 -12.06 0.85 -5.68
N LEU A 6 -10.96 1.12 -6.40
CA LEU A 6 -10.81 2.39 -7.13
C LEU A 6 -11.89 2.53 -8.20
N ALA A 7 -12.11 1.47 -9.00
CA ALA A 7 -13.15 1.44 -10.03
C ALA A 7 -14.56 1.64 -9.43
N ALA A 8 -14.88 0.97 -8.33
CA ALA A 8 -16.17 1.16 -7.65
C ALA A 8 -16.34 2.60 -7.13
N SER A 9 -15.26 3.24 -6.67
CA SER A 9 -15.30 4.60 -6.12
C SER A 9 -15.53 5.64 -7.23
N ILE A 10 -14.90 5.49 -8.39
CA ILE A 10 -15.07 6.40 -9.54
C ILE A 10 -16.39 6.18 -10.30
N LEU A 11 -16.84 4.93 -10.43
CA LEU A 11 -18.11 4.61 -11.10
C LEU A 11 -19.33 4.85 -10.20
N GLY A 12 -19.16 4.78 -8.88
CA GLY A 12 -20.22 5.01 -7.89
C GLY A 12 -20.44 6.48 -7.50
N ASP A 13 -19.83 7.44 -8.22
CA ASP A 13 -19.85 8.87 -7.89
C ASP A 13 -19.44 9.16 -6.43
N ALA A 14 -18.47 8.39 -5.92
CA ALA A 14 -18.01 8.58 -4.55
C ALA A 14 -17.28 9.93 -4.43
N GLY A 15 -17.53 10.65 -3.33
CA GLY A 15 -16.92 11.96 -3.10
C GLY A 15 -15.39 11.94 -3.21
N PRO A 16 -14.75 13.09 -3.44
CA PRO A 16 -13.31 13.19 -3.77
C PRO A 16 -12.39 12.52 -2.74
N VAL A 17 -12.84 12.41 -1.49
CA VAL A 17 -12.07 11.77 -0.42
C VAL A 17 -12.06 10.24 -0.53
N ALA A 18 -13.15 9.61 -0.95
CA ALA A 18 -13.21 8.16 -1.18
C ALA A 18 -12.34 7.73 -2.37
N ILE A 19 -12.26 8.57 -3.41
CA ILE A 19 -11.34 8.39 -4.55
C ILE A 19 -9.88 8.51 -4.05
N GLY A 20 -9.59 9.46 -3.16
CA GLY A 20 -8.27 9.59 -2.55
C GLY A 20 -7.83 8.35 -1.76
N VAL A 21 -8.69 7.81 -0.90
CA VAL A 21 -8.39 6.64 -0.07
C VAL A 21 -8.20 5.38 -0.92
N SER A 22 -9.03 5.16 -1.94
CA SER A 22 -8.91 4.03 -2.85
C SER A 22 -7.65 4.11 -3.73
N ALA A 23 -7.23 5.31 -4.15
CA ALA A 23 -5.98 5.53 -4.87
C ALA A 23 -4.75 5.22 -4.01
N ILE A 24 -4.71 5.73 -2.78
CA ILE A 24 -3.62 5.45 -1.83
C ILE A 24 -3.52 3.94 -1.57
N THR A 25 -4.66 3.27 -1.39
CA THR A 25 -4.72 1.83 -1.16
C THR A 25 -4.20 1.03 -2.36
N LEU A 26 -4.50 1.45 -3.59
CA LEU A 26 -3.96 0.84 -4.80
C LEU A 26 -2.45 0.98 -4.88
N VAL A 27 -1.94 2.20 -4.67
CA VAL A 27 -0.49 2.48 -4.69
C VAL A 27 0.23 1.63 -3.64
N CYS A 28 -0.31 1.56 -2.42
CA CYS A 28 0.26 0.73 -1.37
C CYS A 28 0.28 -0.76 -1.74
N ALA A 29 -0.81 -1.29 -2.31
CA ALA A 29 -0.88 -2.68 -2.74
C ALA A 29 0.14 -2.99 -3.85
N VAL A 30 0.33 -2.09 -4.81
CA VAL A 30 1.34 -2.23 -5.87
C VAL A 30 2.73 -2.22 -5.27
N VAL A 31 3.04 -1.27 -4.39
CA VAL A 31 4.36 -1.16 -3.76
C VAL A 31 4.67 -2.39 -2.91
N CYS A 32 3.73 -2.89 -2.11
CA CYS A 32 3.91 -4.14 -1.36
C CYS A 32 4.18 -5.33 -2.28
N ASN A 33 3.45 -5.45 -3.39
CA ASN A 33 3.64 -6.54 -4.34
C ASN A 33 5.00 -6.45 -5.06
N SER A 34 5.52 -5.25 -5.28
CA SER A 34 6.86 -5.02 -5.83
C SER A 34 7.97 -5.20 -4.79
N LEU A 35 7.68 -5.02 -3.50
CA LEU A 35 8.67 -5.22 -2.44
C LEU A 35 8.93 -6.70 -2.13
N VAL A 36 7.98 -7.60 -2.35
CA VAL A 36 8.18 -9.06 -2.20
C VAL A 36 9.35 -9.57 -3.07
N PRO A 37 9.39 -9.36 -4.41
CA PRO A 37 10.51 -9.82 -5.23
C PRO A 37 11.82 -9.10 -4.90
N ALA A 38 11.77 -7.82 -4.53
CA ALA A 38 12.97 -7.07 -4.17
C ALA A 38 13.58 -7.53 -2.83
N THR A 39 12.73 -7.91 -1.88
CA THR A 39 13.11 -8.49 -0.59
C THR A 39 13.68 -9.89 -0.78
N ASN A 40 13.04 -10.73 -1.59
CA ASN A 40 13.58 -12.05 -1.96
C ASN A 40 14.93 -11.93 -2.68
N ARG A 41 15.09 -10.96 -3.59
CA ARG A 41 16.35 -10.74 -4.31
C ARG A 41 17.48 -10.27 -3.38
N ALA A 42 17.17 -9.50 -2.34
CA ALA A 42 18.13 -9.06 -1.31
C ALA A 42 18.56 -10.22 -0.39
N THR A 43 17.65 -11.16 -0.09
CA THR A 43 17.97 -12.41 0.61
C THR A 43 18.86 -13.31 -0.24
N ASP A 44 18.53 -13.51 -1.52
CA ASP A 44 19.31 -14.35 -2.45
C ASP A 44 20.74 -13.84 -2.68
N THR A 45 20.96 -12.52 -2.58
CA THR A 45 22.30 -11.92 -2.68
C THR A 45 23.05 -11.84 -1.35
N GLY A 46 22.46 -12.34 -0.24
CA GLY A 46 23.08 -12.34 1.09
C GLY A 46 23.25 -10.95 1.72
N ASN A 47 22.67 -9.91 1.12
CA ASN A 47 22.90 -8.52 1.54
C ASN A 47 21.86 -8.08 2.58
N GLN A 48 22.05 -8.54 3.81
CA GLN A 48 21.17 -8.34 4.97
C GLN A 48 20.85 -6.85 5.25
N SER A 49 21.76 -5.93 4.94
CA SER A 49 21.55 -4.48 5.12
C SER A 49 20.46 -3.92 4.20
N LEU A 50 20.38 -4.44 2.98
CA LEU A 50 19.45 -4.00 1.94
C LEU A 50 18.09 -4.65 2.16
N PHE A 51 18.08 -5.92 2.58
CA PHE A 51 16.89 -6.63 3.05
C PHE A 51 16.21 -5.87 4.19
N ASN A 52 16.96 -5.48 5.23
CA ASN A 52 16.37 -4.82 6.40
C ASN A 52 15.78 -3.44 6.05
N ARG A 53 16.43 -2.67 5.16
CA ARG A 53 15.92 -1.36 4.70
C ARG A 53 14.66 -1.50 3.84
N LEU A 54 14.62 -2.45 2.91
CA LEU A 54 13.43 -2.70 2.07
C LEU A 54 12.28 -3.27 2.90
N HIS A 55 12.56 -4.21 3.80
CA HIS A 55 11.55 -4.80 4.67
C HIS A 55 10.91 -3.75 5.58
N HIS A 56 11.71 -2.93 6.27
CA HIS A 56 11.17 -1.85 7.10
C HIS A 56 10.40 -0.81 6.29
N ALA A 57 10.86 -0.47 5.08
CA ALA A 57 10.15 0.45 4.20
C ALA A 57 8.78 -0.10 3.78
N SER A 58 8.68 -1.40 3.46
CA SER A 58 7.40 -2.07 3.16
C SER A 58 6.44 -1.96 4.33
N VAL A 59 6.91 -2.32 5.53
CA VAL A 59 6.10 -2.37 6.75
C VAL A 59 5.66 -0.98 7.16
N ALA A 60 6.56 0.02 7.08
CA ALA A 60 6.23 1.41 7.37
C ALA A 60 5.15 1.94 6.40
N LEU A 61 5.28 1.65 5.11
CA LEU A 61 4.30 2.08 4.11
C LEU A 61 2.92 1.44 4.34
N THR A 62 2.90 0.14 4.69
CA THR A 62 1.65 -0.56 5.03
C THR A 62 1.03 -0.07 6.32
N LEU A 63 1.82 0.20 7.36
CA LEU A 63 1.32 0.82 8.61
C LEU A 63 0.75 2.21 8.38
N ILE A 64 1.37 3.01 7.51
CA ILE A 64 0.84 4.33 7.13
C ILE A 64 -0.49 4.16 6.39
N ALA A 65 -0.57 3.28 5.40
CA ALA A 65 -1.84 3.05 4.68
C ALA A 65 -2.93 2.47 5.57
N LEU A 66 -2.56 1.63 6.55
CA LEU A 66 -3.48 1.12 7.57
C LEU A 66 -3.99 2.27 8.45
N LEU A 67 -3.10 3.14 8.93
CA LEU A 67 -3.47 4.33 9.71
C LEU A 67 -4.37 5.28 8.93
N VAL A 68 -4.08 5.52 7.65
CA VAL A 68 -4.91 6.36 6.78
C VAL A 68 -6.30 5.74 6.58
N ASN A 69 -6.38 4.43 6.31
CA ASN A 69 -7.67 3.74 6.20
C ASN A 69 -8.43 3.69 7.53
N LEU A 70 -7.73 3.54 8.65
CA LEU A 70 -8.35 3.51 9.98
C LEU A 70 -8.86 4.91 10.37
N CYS A 71 -8.07 5.96 10.16
CA CYS A 71 -8.51 7.34 10.33
C CYS A 71 -9.71 7.66 9.44
N TRP A 72 -9.75 7.14 8.21
CA TRP A 72 -10.91 7.29 7.33
C TRP A 72 -12.19 6.75 7.97
N VAL A 73 -12.16 5.55 8.55
CA VAL A 73 -13.32 4.96 9.25
C VAL A 73 -13.79 5.80 10.44
N PHE A 74 -12.89 6.52 11.11
CA PHE A 74 -13.25 7.40 12.23
C PHE A 74 -13.68 8.81 11.80
N VAL A 75 -13.31 9.25 10.60
CA VAL A 75 -13.66 10.58 10.05
C VAL A 75 -14.88 10.53 9.13
N SER A 76 -15.21 9.37 8.56
CA SER A 76 -16.42 9.10 7.76
C SER A 76 -17.63 8.87 8.64
#